data_AF-A0A251N6Q7-F1
#
_entry.id   AF-A0A251N6Q7-F1
#
_cell.length_a   1.000
_cell.length_b   1.000
_cell.length_c   1.000
_cell.angle_alpha   90.00
_cell.angle_beta   90.00
_cell.angle_gamma   90.00
#
_symmetry.space_group_name_H-M   'P 1'
#
loop_
_entity.id
_entity.type
_entity.pdbx_description
1 polymer ?
#
loop_
_entity_poly.entity_id
_entity_poly.type
_entity_poly.pdbx_seq_one_letter_code
_entity_poly.pdbx_strand_id
1 'polypeptide(L)'
;MFHDFLLVVCYGSKKVAACAKHYVADGGTNKGINENNTLINKHGLFSIHMPPYYDSIIKGVATIMVSYSSWNGVKMHANRDLVTGFLKNTLQILRDEK
;
A
#
# COMPACT_ATOMS: atom_id res chain seq x y z
N MET A 1 4.82 6.93 -16.04
CA MET A 1 5.05 5.49 -15.81
C MET A 1 4.78 5.24 -14.33
N PHE A 2 3.61 4.69 -14.00
CA PHE A 2 3.18 4.44 -12.62
C PHE A 2 3.91 3.19 -12.10
N HIS A 3 5.04 3.38 -11.43
CA HIS A 3 5.86 2.30 -10.85
C HIS A 3 5.61 2.22 -9.34
N ASP A 4 4.37 1.91 -8.96
CA ASP A 4 3.94 1.85 -7.56
C ASP A 4 4.09 0.48 -6.91
N PHE A 5 4.74 -0.48 -7.58
CA PHE A 5 4.70 -1.86 -7.14
C PHE A 5 6.08 -2.52 -7.16
N LEU A 6 6.71 -2.54 -5.99
CA LEU A 6 7.73 -3.53 -5.69
C LEU A 6 7.14 -4.53 -4.71
N LEU A 7 6.74 -5.69 -5.25
CA LEU A 7 6.26 -6.82 -4.47
C LEU A 7 7.39 -7.84 -4.31
N VAL A 8 7.85 -8.05 -3.08
CA VAL A 8 8.68 -9.21 -2.74
C VAL A 8 7.77 -10.26 -2.11
N VAL A 9 7.43 -11.32 -2.84
CA VAL A 9 6.66 -12.48 -2.34
C VAL A 9 7.55 -13.72 -2.26
N CYS A 10 7.51 -14.41 -1.11
CA CYS A 10 8.11 -15.73 -0.90
C CYS A 10 7.17 -16.61 -0.06
N TYR A 11 6.69 -17.74 -0.61
CA TYR A 11 5.72 -18.65 0.06
C TYR A 11 6.16 -20.13 0.19
N GLY A 12 6.43 -20.68 1.40
CA GLY A 12 6.76 -22.10 1.65
C GLY A 12 7.78 -22.39 2.79
N SER A 13 8.15 -23.66 3.00
CA SER A 13 8.74 -24.24 4.24
C SER A 13 10.19 -23.85 4.62
N LYS A 14 10.83 -22.92 3.89
CA LYS A 14 12.16 -22.35 4.23
C LYS A 14 12.21 -20.84 3.92
N LYS A 15 11.20 -20.05 4.34
CA LYS A 15 10.96 -18.73 3.72
C LYS A 15 10.93 -17.52 4.63
N VAL A 16 11.41 -16.43 4.04
CA VAL A 16 11.46 -15.06 4.54
C VAL A 16 10.08 -14.42 4.41
N ALA A 17 9.66 -13.66 5.42
CA ALA A 17 8.40 -12.94 5.41
C ALA A 17 8.35 -11.88 4.28
N ALA A 18 7.25 -11.88 3.52
CA ALA A 18 7.01 -10.94 2.43
C ALA A 18 6.52 -9.57 2.96
N CYS A 19 6.92 -8.49 2.30
CA CYS A 19 6.48 -7.13 2.58
C CYS A 19 6.05 -6.44 1.29
N ALA A 20 4.80 -5.96 1.23
CA ALA A 20 4.29 -5.16 0.12
C ALA A 20 4.50 -3.67 0.39
N LYS A 21 5.01 -2.93 -0.60
CA LYS A 21 5.40 -1.53 -0.44
C LYS A 21 5.34 -0.76 -1.77
N HIS A 22 5.18 0.57 -1.78
CA HIS A 22 4.92 1.45 -0.62
C HIS A 22 3.45 1.89 -0.59
N TYR A 23 2.76 1.67 0.53
CA TYR A 23 1.32 1.89 0.67
C TYR A 23 1.02 3.37 0.97
N VAL A 24 0.39 4.15 0.09
CA VAL A 24 -0.05 3.85 -1.28
C VAL A 24 0.23 5.06 -2.17
N ALA A 25 0.38 4.82 -3.47
CA ALA A 25 0.48 5.84 -4.52
C ALA A 25 1.75 6.71 -4.48
N ASP A 26 2.86 6.11 -4.08
CA ASP A 26 4.20 6.70 -4.05
C ASP A 26 4.76 7.01 -5.45
N GLY A 27 4.45 6.16 -6.42
CA GLY A 27 4.77 6.31 -7.85
C GLY A 27 3.79 7.23 -8.61
N GLY A 28 2.79 7.79 -7.93
CA GLY A 28 1.82 8.75 -8.47
C GLY A 28 2.08 10.20 -8.08
N THR A 29 3.23 10.52 -7.47
CA THR A 29 3.51 11.86 -6.97
C THR A 29 3.50 12.91 -8.07
N ASN A 30 3.06 14.12 -7.73
CA ASN A 30 3.04 15.23 -8.67
C ASN A 30 4.45 15.47 -9.26
N LYS A 31 4.53 15.44 -10.60
CA LYS A 31 5.79 15.55 -11.37
C LYS A 31 6.83 14.45 -11.08
N GLY A 32 6.44 13.34 -10.44
CA GLY A 32 7.35 12.23 -10.11
C GLY A 32 8.42 12.58 -9.07
N ILE A 33 8.15 13.60 -8.24
CA ILE A 33 9.08 14.02 -7.19
C ILE A 33 8.98 13.02 -6.03
N ASN A 34 10.14 12.50 -5.59
CA ASN A 34 10.22 11.55 -4.48
C ASN A 34 9.55 12.10 -3.20
N GLU A 35 8.78 11.26 -2.50
CA GLU A 35 8.11 11.56 -1.21
C GLU A 35 7.13 12.75 -1.21
N ASN A 36 6.76 13.21 -2.40
CA ASN A 36 5.91 14.37 -2.58
C ASN A 36 4.41 14.00 -2.47
N ASN A 37 3.54 14.86 -2.99
CA ASN A 37 2.10 14.73 -2.90
C ASN A 37 1.51 14.12 -4.17
N THR A 38 0.74 13.04 -3.99
CA THR A 38 -0.06 12.40 -5.02
C THR A 38 -1.45 13.03 -5.04
N LEU A 39 -1.75 13.71 -6.15
CA LEU A 39 -2.96 14.48 -6.36
C LEU A 39 -3.95 13.68 -7.21
N ILE A 40 -4.75 12.84 -6.53
CA ILE A 40 -5.72 11.98 -7.19
C ILE A 40 -6.98 11.87 -6.33
N ASN A 41 -8.14 11.79 -6.97
CA ASN A 41 -9.38 11.53 -6.24
C ASN A 41 -9.40 10.10 -5.68
N LYS A 42 -10.32 9.84 -4.76
CA LYS A 42 -10.46 8.51 -4.14
C LYS A 42 -10.65 7.41 -5.19
N HIS A 43 -11.53 7.63 -6.17
CA HIS A 43 -11.78 6.65 -7.23
C HIS A 43 -10.49 6.26 -7.96
N GLY A 44 -9.71 7.24 -8.43
CA GLY A 44 -8.44 7.00 -9.10
C GLY A 44 -7.41 6.32 -8.19
N LEU A 45 -7.35 6.69 -6.91
CA LEU A 45 -6.50 6.01 -5.92
C LEU A 45 -6.81 4.51 -5.87
N PHE A 46 -8.10 4.17 -5.73
CA PHE A 46 -8.58 2.80 -5.63
C PHE A 46 -8.49 2.02 -6.94
N SER A 47 -8.67 2.67 -8.09
CA SER A 47 -8.61 2.00 -9.40
C SER A 47 -7.18 1.78 -9.90
N ILE A 48 -6.26 2.69 -9.60
CA ILE A 48 -4.89 2.66 -10.16
C ILE A 48 -3.89 2.06 -9.18
N HIS A 49 -3.88 2.52 -7.93
CA HIS A 49 -2.80 2.22 -6.98
C HIS A 49 -3.13 1.11 -5.98
N MET A 50 -4.41 0.77 -5.84
CA MET A 50 -4.88 -0.23 -4.88
C MET A 50 -4.94 -1.69 -5.39
N PRO A 51 -5.22 -2.00 -6.68
CA PRO A 51 -5.31 -3.37 -7.17
C PRO A 51 -4.16 -4.28 -6.73
N PRO A 52 -2.88 -3.84 -6.77
CA PRO A 52 -1.77 -4.69 -6.40
C PRO A 52 -1.73 -5.09 -4.92
N TYR A 53 -2.31 -4.28 -4.02
CA TYR A 53 -2.39 -4.60 -2.59
C TYR A 53 -3.42 -5.69 -2.31
N TYR A 54 -4.54 -5.72 -3.03
CA TYR A 54 -5.50 -6.82 -2.93
C TYR A 54 -4.85 -8.14 -3.31
N ASP A 55 -4.14 -8.18 -4.44
CA ASP A 55 -3.41 -9.38 -4.88
C ASP A 55 -2.35 -9.83 -3.86
N SER A 56 -1.64 -8.88 -3.26
CA SER A 56 -0.62 -9.16 -2.24
C SER A 56 -1.21 -9.80 -0.98
N ILE A 57 -2.35 -9.29 -0.54
CA ILE A 57 -3.05 -9.77 0.66
C ILE A 57 -3.66 -11.15 0.40
N ILE A 58 -4.27 -11.37 -0.76
CA ILE A 58 -4.79 -12.69 -1.18
C ILE A 58 -3.66 -13.73 -1.21
N LYS A 59 -2.45 -13.33 -1.63
CA LYS A 59 -1.24 -14.18 -1.62
C LYS A 59 -0.62 -14.36 -0.23
N GLY A 60 -1.17 -13.76 0.82
CA GLY A 60 -0.70 -13.93 2.19
C GLY A 60 0.56 -13.13 2.53
N VAL A 61 0.68 -11.89 2.04
CA VAL A 61 1.79 -11.00 2.45
C VAL A 61 1.76 -10.78 3.97
N ALA A 62 2.92 -10.87 4.62
CA ALA A 62 3.01 -10.78 6.08
C ALA A 62 2.92 -9.33 6.58
N THR A 63 3.46 -8.38 5.82
CA THR A 63 3.51 -6.97 6.21
C THR A 63 3.29 -6.03 5.04
N ILE A 64 2.85 -4.80 5.34
CA ILE A 64 2.80 -3.70 4.39
C ILE A 64 3.59 -2.52 4.93
N MET A 65 4.46 -1.94 4.10
CA MET A 65 5.21 -0.73 4.41
C MET A 65 4.49 0.48 3.85
N VAL A 66 4.20 1.46 4.71
CA VAL A 66 3.51 2.71 4.35
C VAL A 66 4.48 3.63 3.59
N SER A 67 3.96 4.35 2.60
CA SER A 67 4.68 5.33 1.79
C SER A 67 5.01 6.60 2.58
N TYR A 68 6.16 7.20 2.27
CA TYR A 68 6.55 8.52 2.76
C TYR A 68 5.81 9.67 2.07
N SER A 69 5.24 9.42 0.89
CA SER A 69 4.47 10.40 0.13
C SER A 69 3.19 10.82 0.85
N SER A 70 2.65 11.96 0.41
CA SER A 70 1.35 12.45 0.83
C SER A 70 0.29 12.09 -0.20
N TRP A 71 -0.95 11.90 0.24
CA TRP A 71 -2.12 11.87 -0.63
C TRP A 71 -2.99 13.09 -0.35
N ASN A 72 -3.24 13.91 -1.36
CA ASN A 72 -4.01 15.16 -1.25
C ASN A 72 -3.62 16.02 -0.03
N GLY A 73 -2.33 16.12 0.26
CA GLY A 73 -1.76 16.93 1.34
C GLY A 73 -1.60 16.21 2.68
N VAL A 74 -2.16 15.01 2.84
CA VAL A 74 -2.03 14.22 4.08
C VAL A 74 -0.94 13.18 3.93
N LYS A 75 0.07 13.21 4.83
CA LYS A 75 1.13 12.19 4.86
C LYS A 75 0.54 10.81 5.12
N MET A 76 0.94 9.81 4.33
CA MET A 76 0.36 8.46 4.44
C MET A 76 0.58 7.81 5.80
N HIS A 77 1.72 8.07 6.46
CA HIS A 77 1.99 7.63 7.83
C HIS A 77 1.02 8.22 8.88
N ALA A 78 0.44 9.38 8.61
CA ALA A 78 -0.55 10.02 9.47
C ALA A 78 -2.00 9.75 9.01
N ASN A 79 -2.20 9.10 7.86
CA ASN A 79 -3.51 8.89 7.27
C ASN A 79 -4.23 7.69 7.91
N ARG A 80 -4.93 7.96 9.02
CA ARG A 80 -5.68 6.91 9.75
C ARG A 80 -6.78 6.26 8.93
N ASP A 81 -7.43 7.00 8.04
CA ASP A 81 -8.55 6.48 7.24
C ASP A 81 -8.08 5.37 6.29
N LEU A 82 -6.94 5.58 5.62
CA LEU A 82 -6.37 4.56 4.73
C LEU A 82 -5.63 3.47 5.50
N VAL A 83 -4.79 3.83 6.48
CA VAL A 83 -3.94 2.84 7.17
C VAL A 83 -4.73 2.01 8.18
N THR A 84 -5.61 2.62 8.98
CA THR A 84 -6.38 1.89 10.00
C THR A 84 -7.76 1.53 9.45
N GLY A 85 -8.47 2.52 8.92
CA GLY A 85 -9.83 2.33 8.42
C GLY A 85 -9.90 1.33 7.26
N PHE A 86 -9.05 1.49 6.25
CA PHE A 86 -9.10 0.62 5.08
C PHE A 86 -8.19 -0.60 5.19
N LEU A 87 -6.89 -0.40 5.40
CA LEU A 87 -5.91 -1.48 5.33
C LEU A 87 -6.09 -2.50 6.46
N LYS A 88 -6.25 -2.05 7.71
CA LYS A 88 -6.43 -2.95 8.86
C LYS A 88 -7.87 -3.45 8.98
N ASN A 89 -8.86 -2.55 8.96
CA ASN A 89 -10.23 -2.96 9.27
C ASN A 89 -10.95 -3.58 8.05
N THR A 90 -10.79 -3.01 6.85
CA THR A 90 -11.46 -3.52 5.65
C THR A 90 -10.70 -4.70 5.02
N LEU A 91 -9.38 -4.58 4.84
CA LEU A 91 -8.59 -5.62 4.18
C LEU A 91 -8.03 -6.68 5.13
N GLN A 92 -8.09 -6.45 6.45
CA GLN A 92 -7.73 -7.43 7.48
C GLN A 92 -6.35 -8.07 7.29
N ILE A 93 -5.33 -7.29 6.91
CA ILE A 93 -3.98 -7.83 6.71
C ILE A 93 -3.37 -8.44 7.98
N LEU A 94 -3.74 -7.93 9.16
CA LEU A 94 -3.41 -8.53 10.45
C LEU A 94 -4.63 -9.33 10.91
N ARG A 95 -4.75 -10.57 10.44
CA ARG A 95 -5.64 -11.54 11.07
C ARG A 95 -4.90 -12.12 12.27
N ASP A 96 -5.33 -11.75 13.47
CA ASP A 96 -5.10 -12.61 14.63
C ASP A 96 -5.84 -13.91 14.36
N GLU A 97 -5.10 -15.02 14.24
CA GLU A 97 -5.71 -16.35 14.25
C GLU A 97 -6.52 -16.48 15.55
N LYS A 98 -7.81 -16.77 15.41
CA LYS A 98 -8.62 -17.37 16.48
C LYS A 98 -8.55 -18.88 16.34
#